data_AF-A0A1S3DIL9-F1
#
_entry.id   AF-A0A1S3DIL9-F1
#
_cell.length_a   1.000
_cell.length_b   1.000
_cell.length_c   1.000
_cell.angle_alpha   90.00
_cell.angle_beta   90.00
_cell.angle_gamma   90.00
#
_symmetry.space_group_name_H-M   'P 1'
#
loop_
_entity.id
_entity.type
_entity.pdbx_description
1 polymer ?
#
loop_
_entity_poly.entity_id
_entity_poly.type
_entity_poly.pdbx_seq_one_letter_code
_entity_poly.pdbx_strand_id
1 'polypeptide(L)'
;MWGAVAAISATIFGANAIVLIRALKGLHFSVIMSSFGAFALFQTLGFSWSLDVLCWPSCGVERFLIVLLALFSFAGQILLTLSLQLEQAGPVSIARSADIVFAFVWQVLFFQEVPNVFSVVGAILVTSCVILTGLRKWAMTLPHESSLKHALRILTK
;
A
#
# COMPACT_ATOMS: atom_id res chain seq x y z
N MET A 1 18.48 15.06 2.82
CA MET A 1 17.90 15.51 1.53
C MET A 1 17.68 14.35 0.56
N TRP A 2 18.67 13.46 0.33
CA TRP A 2 18.52 12.29 -0.56
C TRP A 2 17.31 11.40 -0.26
N GLY A 3 16.99 11.16 1.02
CA GLY A 3 15.82 10.37 1.41
C GLY A 3 14.48 10.98 0.96
N ALA A 4 14.33 12.31 1.02
CA ALA A 4 13.11 12.98 0.56
C ALA A 4 12.95 12.90 -0.96
N VAL A 5 14.05 13.06 -1.71
CA VAL A 5 14.06 12.91 -3.17
C VAL A 5 13.69 11.47 -3.55
N ALA A 6 14.27 10.48 -2.88
CA ALA A 6 13.93 9.07 -3.11
C ALA A 6 12.47 8.74 -2.77
N ALA A 7 11.91 9.34 -1.71
CA ALA A 7 10.51 9.15 -1.36
C ALA A 7 9.58 9.75 -2.43
N ILE A 8 9.83 10.98 -2.88
CA ILE A 8 9.04 11.63 -3.92
C ILE A 8 9.12 10.85 -5.23
N SER A 9 10.31 10.44 -5.66
CA SER A 9 10.45 9.64 -6.87
C SER A 9 9.70 8.30 -6.75
N ALA A 10 9.79 7.62 -5.61
CA ALA A 10 9.03 6.39 -5.34
C ALA A 10 7.51 6.62 -5.42
N THR A 11 6.99 7.76 -4.95
CA THR A 11 5.55 8.06 -5.07
C THR A 11 5.11 8.26 -6.52
N ILE A 12 5.94 8.90 -7.36
CA ILE A 12 5.65 9.11 -8.78
C ILE A 12 5.58 7.74 -9.50
N PHE A 13 6.59 6.90 -9.32
CA PHE A 13 6.59 5.56 -9.93
C PHE A 13 5.46 4.69 -9.36
N GLY A 14 5.21 4.76 -8.05
CA GLY A 14 4.14 4.04 -7.37
C GLY A 14 2.74 4.41 -7.89
N ALA A 15 2.48 5.70 -8.11
CA ALA A 15 1.21 6.17 -8.67
C ALA A 15 0.99 5.63 -10.09
N ASN A 16 2.02 5.66 -10.94
CA ASN A 16 1.95 5.08 -12.28
C ASN A 16 1.68 3.56 -12.23
N ALA A 17 2.35 2.83 -11.33
CA ALA A 17 2.13 1.39 -11.18
C ALA A 17 0.68 1.07 -10.80
N ILE A 18 0.08 1.83 -9.87
CA ILE A 18 -1.33 1.66 -9.47
C ILE A 18 -2.26 1.83 -10.68
N VAL A 19 -2.05 2.87 -11.49
CA VAL A 19 -2.87 3.16 -12.68
C VAL A 19 -2.69 2.07 -13.74
N LEU A 20 -1.47 1.61 -13.97
CA LEU A 20 -1.17 0.54 -14.93
C LEU A 20 -1.81 -0.79 -14.52
N ILE A 21 -1.70 -1.20 -13.24
CA ILE A 21 -2.35 -2.42 -12.75
C ILE A 21 -3.86 -2.35 -12.96
N ARG A 22 -4.48 -1.17 -12.73
CA ARG A 22 -5.91 -0.96 -12.99
C ARG A 22 -6.25 -1.10 -14.47
N ALA A 23 -5.42 -0.54 -15.36
CA ALA A 23 -5.60 -0.69 -16.81
C ALA A 23 -5.50 -2.15 -17.26
N LEU A 24 -4.69 -2.96 -16.56
CA LEU A 24 -4.47 -4.39 -16.82
C LEU A 24 -5.49 -5.31 -16.10
N LYS A 25 -6.65 -4.80 -15.66
CA LYS A 25 -7.68 -5.60 -14.97
C LYS A 25 -8.18 -6.84 -15.73
N GLY A 26 -7.98 -6.90 -17.05
CA GLY A 26 -8.38 -8.03 -17.89
C GLY A 26 -7.42 -9.23 -17.86
N LEU A 27 -6.22 -9.06 -17.29
CA LEU A 27 -5.23 -10.13 -17.16
C LEU A 27 -5.34 -10.81 -15.80
N HIS A 28 -5.05 -12.11 -15.76
CA HIS A 28 -4.99 -12.83 -14.49
C HIS A 28 -3.86 -12.28 -13.61
N PHE A 29 -4.14 -12.08 -12.31
CA PHE A 29 -3.19 -11.47 -11.36
C PHE A 29 -1.81 -12.14 -11.36
N SER A 30 -1.77 -13.47 -11.56
CA SER A 30 -0.54 -14.26 -11.59
C SER A 30 0.41 -13.81 -12.71
N VAL A 31 -0.12 -13.44 -13.89
CA VAL A 31 0.70 -12.99 -15.04
C VAL A 31 1.32 -11.62 -14.76
N ILE A 32 0.55 -10.73 -14.13
CA ILE A 32 1.03 -9.39 -13.73
C ILE A 32 2.15 -9.54 -12.70
N MET A 33 1.92 -10.35 -11.66
CA MET A 33 2.85 -10.55 -10.55
C MET A 33 4.13 -11.29 -10.97
N SER A 34 4.03 -12.31 -11.83
CA SER A 34 5.20 -13.04 -12.32
C SER A 34 6.07 -12.18 -13.24
N SER A 35 5.45 -11.38 -14.12
CA SER A 35 6.17 -10.45 -15.00
C SER A 35 6.87 -9.35 -14.20
N PHE A 36 6.18 -8.77 -13.22
CA PHE A 36 6.74 -7.79 -12.30
C PHE A 36 7.92 -8.37 -11.51
N GLY A 37 7.76 -9.58 -10.95
CA GLY A 37 8.80 -10.27 -10.20
C GLY A 37 10.03 -10.60 -11.05
N ALA A 38 9.84 -11.08 -12.27
CA ALA A 38 10.94 -11.36 -13.20
C ALA A 38 11.74 -10.08 -13.52
N PHE A 39 11.05 -8.99 -13.87
CA PHE A 39 11.72 -7.72 -14.15
C PHE A 39 12.48 -7.18 -12.93
N ALA A 40 11.85 -7.23 -11.75
CA ALA A 40 12.48 -6.80 -10.50
C ALA A 40 13.73 -7.63 -10.16
N LEU A 41 13.69 -8.95 -10.37
CA LEU A 41 14.84 -9.83 -10.16
C LEU A 41 16.00 -9.47 -11.09
N PHE A 42 15.75 -9.35 -12.39
CA PHE A 42 16.80 -8.99 -13.36
C PHE A 42 17.42 -7.62 -13.06
N GLN A 43 16.58 -6.62 -12.77
CA GLN A 43 17.05 -5.28 -12.42
C GLN A 43 17.88 -5.29 -11.14
N THR A 44 17.39 -5.93 -10.08
CA THR A 44 18.08 -5.95 -8.77
C THR A 44 19.39 -6.73 -8.82
N LEU A 45 19.44 -7.84 -9.58
CA LEU A 45 20.68 -8.59 -9.80
C LEU A 45 21.69 -7.78 -10.62
N GLY A 46 21.24 -7.09 -11.68
CA GLY A 46 22.11 -6.23 -12.49
C GLY A 46 22.74 -5.09 -11.69
N PHE A 47 21.95 -4.40 -10.85
CA PHE A 47 22.49 -3.35 -9.98
C PHE A 47 23.43 -3.91 -8.91
N SER A 48 23.06 -5.04 -8.28
CA SER A 48 23.92 -5.68 -7.27
C SER A 48 25.26 -6.13 -7.85
N TRP A 49 25.26 -6.66 -9.08
CA TRP A 49 26.48 -7.04 -9.79
C TRP A 49 27.34 -5.82 -10.11
N SER A 50 26.75 -4.74 -10.63
CA SER A 50 27.50 -3.53 -10.98
C SER A 50 28.12 -2.81 -9.78
N LEU A 51 27.62 -3.07 -8.58
CA LEU A 51 28.11 -2.46 -7.34
C LEU A 51 29.05 -3.40 -6.56
N ASP A 52 29.24 -4.64 -7.01
CA ASP A 52 30.02 -5.69 -6.31
C ASP A 52 29.61 -5.93 -4.84
N VAL A 53 28.36 -5.58 -4.49
CA VAL A 53 27.80 -5.68 -3.13
C VAL A 53 26.98 -6.95 -2.92
N LEU A 54 27.18 -7.99 -3.74
CA LEU A 54 26.45 -9.25 -3.64
C LEU A 54 26.92 -10.03 -2.40
N CYS A 55 26.51 -9.58 -1.22
CA CYS A 55 26.83 -10.21 0.06
C CYS A 55 25.67 -11.06 0.55
N TRP A 56 26.00 -12.26 1.06
CA TRP A 56 25.01 -13.10 1.71
C TRP A 56 24.73 -12.57 3.13
N PRO A 57 23.46 -12.47 3.56
CA PRO A 57 23.15 -12.04 4.92
C PRO A 57 23.77 -13.00 5.94
N SER A 58 24.28 -12.42 7.04
CA SER A 58 24.91 -13.16 8.13
C SER A 58 23.98 -14.24 8.68
N CYS A 59 24.55 -15.33 9.21
CA CYS A 59 23.76 -16.38 9.86
C CYS A 59 23.10 -15.82 11.12
N GLY A 60 21.75 -15.82 11.19
CA GLY A 60 21.03 -15.36 12.38
C GLY A 60 19.60 -14.87 12.09
N VAL A 61 19.11 -14.00 12.98
CA VAL A 61 17.77 -13.39 12.95
C VAL A 61 17.52 -12.61 11.65
N GLU A 62 18.56 -12.03 11.04
CA GLU A 62 18.48 -11.29 9.78
C GLU A 62 17.90 -12.13 8.63
N ARG A 63 18.30 -13.41 8.53
CA ARG A 63 17.76 -14.32 7.49
C ARG A 63 16.28 -14.58 7.68
N PHE A 64 15.85 -14.77 8.93
CA PHE A 64 14.45 -14.95 9.25
C PHE A 64 13.63 -13.71 8.93
N LEU A 65 14.13 -12.52 9.28
CA LEU A 65 13.48 -11.25 8.96
C LEU A 65 13.37 -11.01 7.45
N ILE A 66 14.39 -11.35 6.66
CA ILE A 66 14.35 -11.23 5.19
C ILE A 66 13.28 -12.15 4.58
N VAL A 67 13.20 -13.41 5.04
CA VAL A 67 12.17 -14.35 4.57
C VAL A 67 10.78 -13.83 4.93
N LEU A 68 10.60 -13.35 6.16
CA LEU A 68 9.33 -12.81 6.62
C LEU A 68 8.93 -11.55 5.84
N LEU A 69 9.88 -10.66 5.58
CA LEU A 69 9.70 -9.48 4.73
C LEU A 69 9.27 -9.88 3.32
N ALA A 70 9.91 -10.87 2.71
CA ALA A 70 9.57 -11.35 1.37
C ALA A 70 8.14 -11.91 1.33
N LEU A 71 7.76 -12.73 2.32
CA LEU A 71 6.42 -13.31 2.42
C LEU A 71 5.33 -12.24 2.56
N PHE A 72 5.49 -11.30 3.51
CA PHE A 72 4.51 -10.24 3.72
C PHE A 72 4.45 -9.27 2.54
N SER A 73 5.59 -8.91 1.95
CA SER A 73 5.63 -8.02 0.79
C SER A 73 4.96 -8.64 -0.42
N PHE A 74 5.21 -9.93 -0.67
CA PHE A 74 4.61 -10.64 -1.79
C PHE A 74 3.10 -10.81 -1.60
N ALA A 75 2.66 -11.22 -0.41
CA ALA A 75 1.23 -11.31 -0.08
C ALA A 75 0.54 -9.95 -0.20
N GLY A 76 1.16 -8.89 0.33
CA GLY A 76 0.65 -7.52 0.23
C GLY A 76 0.51 -7.05 -1.22
N GLN A 77 1.49 -7.34 -2.08
CA GLN A 77 1.42 -6.98 -3.50
C GLN A 77 0.36 -7.77 -4.27
N ILE A 78 0.15 -9.05 -3.96
CA ILE A 78 -0.96 -9.83 -4.56
C ILE A 78 -2.30 -9.22 -4.17
N LEU A 79 -2.50 -8.92 -2.89
CA LEU A 79 -3.75 -8.32 -2.38
C LEU A 79 -3.98 -6.94 -2.99
N LEU A 80 -2.93 -6.11 -3.10
CA LEU A 80 -3.00 -4.82 -3.77
C LEU A 80 -3.41 -4.97 -5.24
N THR A 81 -2.76 -5.89 -5.96
CA THR A 81 -3.06 -6.15 -7.38
C THR A 81 -4.51 -6.55 -7.54
N LEU A 82 -4.97 -7.54 -6.77
CA LEU A 82 -6.36 -7.99 -6.80
C LEU A 82 -7.34 -6.85 -6.47
N SER A 83 -7.05 -6.03 -5.46
CA SER A 83 -7.90 -4.90 -5.09
C SER A 83 -8.06 -3.88 -6.22
N LEU A 84 -7.00 -3.61 -7.00
CA LEU A 84 -7.02 -2.71 -8.15
C LEU A 84 -7.71 -3.31 -9.38
N GLN A 85 -7.74 -4.64 -9.48
CA GLN A 85 -8.53 -5.30 -10.52
C GLN A 85 -10.03 -5.21 -10.22
N LEU A 86 -10.40 -5.38 -8.95
CA LEU A 86 -11.79 -5.33 -8.49
C LEU A 86 -12.35 -3.92 -8.42
N GLU A 87 -11.56 -2.95 -7.93
CA GLU A 87 -12.01 -1.61 -7.57
C GLU A 87 -11.30 -0.51 -8.36
N GLN A 88 -11.83 0.72 -8.33
CA GLN A 88 -11.17 1.87 -8.95
C GLN A 88 -9.90 2.26 -8.17
N ALA A 89 -8.90 2.78 -8.90
CA ALA A 89 -7.61 3.17 -8.33
C ALA A 89 -7.72 4.24 -7.22
N GLY A 90 -8.69 5.16 -7.32
CA GLY A 90 -8.90 6.22 -6.33
C GLY A 90 -9.23 5.69 -4.92
N PRO A 91 -10.37 4.99 -4.73
CA PRO A 91 -10.71 4.39 -3.44
C PRO A 91 -9.64 3.45 -2.89
N VAL A 92 -9.01 2.64 -3.75
CA VAL A 92 -7.92 1.74 -3.33
C VAL A 92 -6.70 2.52 -2.84
N SER A 93 -6.33 3.61 -3.51
CA SER A 93 -5.21 4.47 -3.08
C SER A 93 -5.50 5.16 -1.74
N ILE A 94 -6.75 5.54 -1.48
CA ILE A 94 -7.17 6.08 -0.18
C ILE A 94 -7.09 4.99 0.89
N ALA A 95 -7.62 3.79 0.63
CA ALA A 95 -7.51 2.68 1.58
C ALA A 95 -6.05 2.31 1.87
N ARG A 96 -5.17 2.40 0.85
CA ARG A 96 -3.73 2.14 1.01
C ARG A 96 -3.07 3.08 2.00
N SER A 97 -3.45 4.37 2.06
CA SER A 97 -2.83 5.32 3.01
C SER A 97 -3.10 5.01 4.48
N ALA A 98 -4.01 4.08 4.78
CA ALA A 98 -4.18 3.54 6.13
C ALA A 98 -2.95 2.74 6.61
N ASP A 99 -2.05 2.35 5.71
CA ASP A 99 -0.77 1.71 6.05
C ASP A 99 0.06 2.54 7.04
N ILE A 100 -0.04 3.88 6.97
CA ILE A 100 0.59 4.82 7.92
C ILE A 100 0.15 4.53 9.36
N VAL A 101 -1.13 4.22 9.58
CA VAL A 101 -1.68 3.94 10.91
C VAL A 101 -1.07 2.65 11.45
N PHE A 102 -1.03 1.60 10.62
CA PHE A 102 -0.39 0.33 10.98
C PHE A 102 1.10 0.50 11.23
N ALA A 103 1.78 1.34 10.45
CA ALA A 103 3.20 1.65 10.63
C ALA A 103 3.47 2.27 12.01
N PHE A 104 2.64 3.24 12.46
CA PHE A 104 2.79 3.80 13.81
C PHE A 104 2.48 2.78 14.91
N VAL A 105 1.47 1.93 14.73
CA VAL A 105 1.17 0.85 15.70
C VAL A 105 2.36 -0.10 15.82
N TRP A 106 2.92 -0.56 14.70
CA TRP A 106 4.10 -1.41 14.69
C TRP A 106 5.32 -0.68 15.27
N GLN A 107 5.50 0.61 14.96
CA GLN A 107 6.62 1.39 15.49
C GLN A 107 6.59 1.43 17.02
N VAL A 108 5.42 1.70 17.62
CA VAL A 108 5.25 1.69 19.08
C VAL A 108 5.49 0.29 19.64
N LEU A 109 4.92 -0.75 19.02
CA LEU A 109 5.04 -2.12 19.53
C LEU A 109 6.49 -2.64 19.51
N PHE A 110 7.19 -2.48 18.39
CA PHE A 110 8.52 -3.07 18.19
C PHE A 110 9.66 -2.18 18.69
N PHE A 111 9.56 -0.86 18.51
CA PHE A 111 10.64 0.07 18.83
C PHE A 111 10.42 0.85 20.13
N GLN A 112 9.22 0.76 20.73
CA GLN A 112 8.84 1.49 21.95
C GLN A 112 9.02 3.02 21.84
N GLU A 113 9.07 3.53 20.61
CA GLU A 113 9.15 4.95 20.31
C GLU A 113 7.75 5.54 20.30
N VAL A 114 7.48 6.47 21.22
CA VAL A 114 6.18 7.13 21.29
C VAL A 114 6.08 8.19 20.19
N PRO A 115 5.12 8.09 19.25
CA PRO A 115 4.94 9.08 18.21
C PRO A 115 4.52 10.43 18.83
N ASN A 116 5.00 11.52 18.23
CA ASN A 116 4.65 12.88 18.63
C ASN A 116 3.12 13.10 18.50
N VAL A 117 2.56 14.02 19.30
CA VAL A 117 1.15 14.42 19.27
C VAL A 117 0.69 14.77 17.85
N PHE A 118 1.53 15.44 17.06
CA PHE A 118 1.23 15.76 15.65
C PHE A 118 1.07 14.50 14.78
N SER A 119 1.87 13.46 15.00
CA SER A 119 1.76 12.18 14.28
C SER A 119 0.48 11.45 14.65
N VAL A 120 0.07 11.52 15.92
CA VAL A 120 -1.21 10.96 16.39
C VAL A 120 -2.40 11.68 15.75
N VAL A 121 -2.38 13.01 15.71
CA VAL A 121 -3.42 13.80 15.03
C VAL A 121 -3.48 13.44 13.54
N GLY A 122 -2.33 13.31 12.87
CA GLY A 122 -2.25 12.88 11.48
C GLY A 122 -2.85 11.49 11.25
N ALA A 123 -2.55 10.52 12.13
CA ALA A 123 -3.10 9.17 12.05
C ALA A 123 -4.64 9.16 12.20
N ILE A 124 -5.18 9.94 13.13
CA ILE A 124 -6.63 10.08 13.33
C ILE A 124 -7.27 10.67 12.07
N LEU A 125 -6.66 11.70 11.49
CA LEU A 125 -7.16 12.36 10.28
C LEU A 125 -7.19 11.38 9.10
N VAL A 126 -6.08 10.66 8.84
CA VAL A 126 -6.01 9.66 7.76
C VAL A 126 -7.06 8.57 7.96
N THR A 127 -7.20 8.05 9.19
CA THR A 127 -8.20 7.02 9.51
C THR A 127 -9.61 7.51 9.24
N SER A 128 -9.92 8.76 9.62
CA SER A 128 -11.23 9.37 9.36
C SER A 128 -11.53 9.48 7.86
N CYS A 129 -10.56 9.88 7.04
CA CYS A 129 -10.72 9.97 5.58
C CYS A 129 -10.99 8.59 4.95
N VAL A 130 -10.31 7.54 5.41
CA VAL A 130 -10.51 6.17 4.93
C VAL A 130 -11.92 5.68 5.27
N ILE A 131 -12.35 5.89 6.52
CA ILE A 131 -13.70 5.51 6.98
C ILE A 131 -14.76 6.27 6.18
N LEU A 132 -14.62 7.60 6.04
CA LEU A 132 -15.57 8.43 5.28
C LEU A 132 -15.66 8.00 3.82
N THR A 133 -14.53 7.63 3.20
CA THR A 133 -14.51 7.13 1.81
C THR A 133 -15.24 5.79 1.69
N GLY A 134 -15.02 4.87 2.65
CA GLY A 134 -15.75 3.61 2.73
C GLY A 134 -17.26 3.82 2.92
N LEU A 135 -17.64 4.70 3.85
CA LEU A 135 -19.04 5.06 4.13
C LEU A 135 -19.72 5.72 2.93
N ARG A 136 -19.05 6.65 2.24
CA ARG A 136 -19.56 7.28 1.02
C ARG A 136 -19.85 6.22 -0.05
N LYS A 137 -18.92 5.28 -0.25
CA LYS A 137 -19.11 4.18 -1.20
C LYS A 137 -20.28 3.30 -0.79
N TRP A 138 -20.37 2.92 0.48
CA TRP A 138 -21.49 2.12 0.99
C TRP A 138 -22.84 2.83 0.81
N ALA A 139 -22.90 4.14 1.09
CA ALA A 139 -24.09 4.96 0.89
C ALA A 139 -24.53 5.04 -0.59
N MET A 140 -23.58 5.05 -1.53
CA MET A 140 -23.91 5.00 -2.97
C MET A 140 -24.45 3.64 -3.42
N THR A 141 -24.07 2.55 -2.75
CA THR A 141 -24.55 1.19 -3.04
C THR A 141 -25.88 0.86 -2.34
N LEU A 142 -26.35 1.71 -1.41
CA LEU A 142 -27.61 1.47 -0.67
C LEU A 142 -28.87 1.66 -1.56
N PRO A 143 -29.88 0.75 -1.47
CA PRO A 143 -31.13 0.86 -2.21
C PRO A 143 -31.98 2.09 -1.81
N HIS A 144 -32.84 2.55 -2.72
CA HIS A 144 -33.54 3.84 -2.67
C HIS A 144 -34.54 4.00 -1.49
N GLU A 145 -34.90 2.92 -0.80
CA GLU A 145 -35.97 2.83 0.22
C GLU A 145 -35.49 2.96 1.68
N SER A 146 -34.21 3.26 1.94
CA SER A 146 -33.70 3.36 3.31
C SER A 146 -33.66 4.82 3.82
N SER A 147 -34.32 5.07 4.95
CA SER A 147 -34.27 6.33 5.71
C SER A 147 -32.84 6.83 6.02
N LEU A 148 -31.84 5.94 5.96
CA LEU A 148 -30.41 6.27 6.12
C LEU A 148 -29.85 7.09 4.96
N LYS A 149 -30.44 7.03 3.75
CA LYS A 149 -29.97 7.82 2.60
C LYS A 149 -30.15 9.32 2.82
N HIS A 150 -31.14 9.72 3.62
CA HIS A 150 -31.37 11.13 3.97
C HIS A 150 -30.36 11.65 5.00
N ALA A 151 -29.93 10.81 5.96
CA ALA A 151 -28.87 11.14 6.92
C ALA A 151 -27.48 11.17 6.25
N LEU A 152 -27.23 10.25 5.32
CA LEU A 152 -25.96 10.15 4.58
C LEU A 152 -25.87 11.11 3.38
N ARG A 153 -26.93 11.84 3.04
CA ARG A 153 -26.94 12.83 1.93
C ARG A 153 -25.91 13.94 2.11
N ILE A 154 -25.54 14.23 3.35
CA ILE A 154 -24.49 15.19 3.72
C ILE A 154 -23.09 14.71 3.28
N LEU A 155 -22.87 13.39 3.20
CA LEU A 155 -21.61 12.75 2.83
C LEU A 155 -21.45 12.54 1.31
N THR A 156 -22.54 12.69 0.55
CA THR A 156 -22.59 12.41 -0.90
C THR A 156 -22.49 13.69 -1.76
N LYS A 157 -22.68 14.87 -1.17
CA LYS A 157 -22.56 16.17 -1.84
C LYS A 157 -21.10 16.57 -2.02
#